data_AF-A0A7W1T1H7-F1
#
_entry.id   AF-A0A7W1T1H7-F1
#
_cell.length_a   1.000
_cell.length_b   1.000
_cell.length_c   1.000
_cell.angle_alpha   90.00
_cell.angle_beta   90.00
_cell.angle_gamma   90.00
#
_symmetry.space_group_name_H-M   'P 1'
#
loop_
_entity.id
_entity.type
_entity.pdbx_description
1 polymer ?
#
loop_
_entity_poly.entity_id
_entity_poly.type
_entity_poly.pdbx_seq_one_letter_code
_entity_poly.pdbx_strand_id
1 'polypeptide(L)'
;MMAAPSPTLAGLRHIVRQPAAGFTEILWRWASGLFGLSLLAFLAVEYVKSLPLNSVDLLMLRSGQWWLIARALSHILGGSAPRLVSAAGIVLLACTVVWIVLASVGRAASLKMLLRDSPASDRADGKLRPLLGLNLLRAIALYAAVLSKVGVLIVAARVASPTPGSVNAVFSLALWLALLIFFFWYLINWFLSLAPIFVVRDGRSMSAALGDAASFCTRHLGPVLAVTSLFSLFHLALWMGASVLSLVPAAFLGTLPVAVIVGWLFLLTLMYFAVVDYLYVARLAAYLAIVDTPSGASEAVREEPPSADPPLRTTVPAPGLFPAPDFSAQP
;
A
#
# COMPACT_ATOMS: atom_id res chain seq x y z
N MET A 1 -12.56 21.85 26.45
CA MET A 1 -12.04 21.62 25.09
C MET A 1 -12.13 20.14 24.78
N MET A 2 -12.80 19.73 23.69
CA MET A 2 -12.77 18.33 23.27
C MET A 2 -11.44 18.07 22.55
N ALA A 3 -10.70 17.03 22.97
CA ALA A 3 -9.45 16.65 22.33
C ALA A 3 -9.68 16.41 20.84
N ALA A 4 -8.81 16.97 19.99
CA ALA A 4 -8.89 16.77 18.56
C ALA A 4 -8.83 15.25 18.26
N PRO A 5 -9.78 14.70 17.48
CA PRO A 5 -9.79 13.28 17.17
C PRO A 5 -8.49 12.88 16.47
N SER A 6 -7.93 11.73 16.84
CA SER A 6 -6.68 11.26 16.25
C SER A 6 -6.82 11.12 14.72
N PRO A 7 -5.79 11.47 13.92
CA PRO A 7 -5.87 11.42 12.46
C PRO A 7 -6.27 10.03 11.92
N THR A 8 -5.84 8.97 12.61
CA THR A 8 -6.24 7.60 12.27
C THR A 8 -7.74 7.37 12.43
N LEU A 9 -8.33 7.83 13.54
CA LEU A 9 -9.75 7.65 13.81
C LEU A 9 -10.59 8.51 12.87
N ALA A 10 -10.10 9.68 12.47
CA ALA A 10 -10.69 10.48 11.40
C ALA A 10 -10.73 9.72 10.07
N GLY A 11 -9.62 9.08 9.66
CA GLY A 11 -9.56 8.27 8.44
C GLY A 11 -10.54 7.09 8.44
N LEU A 12 -10.62 6.35 9.55
CA LEU A 12 -11.59 5.25 9.71
C LEU A 12 -13.04 5.75 9.66
N ARG A 13 -13.34 6.83 10.38
CA ARG A 13 -14.69 7.44 10.41
C ARG A 13 -15.11 7.94 9.03
N HIS A 14 -14.18 8.54 8.27
CA HIS A 14 -14.46 9.07 6.95
C HIS A 14 -14.90 7.97 5.98
N ILE A 15 -14.23 6.83 6.04
CA ILE A 15 -14.57 5.69 5.18
C ILE A 15 -15.87 5.00 5.53
N VAL A 16 -16.18 4.89 6.82
CA VAL A 16 -17.49 4.36 7.25
C VAL A 16 -18.62 5.25 6.73
N ARG A 17 -18.38 6.56 6.59
CA ARG A 17 -19.36 7.50 6.01
C ARG A 17 -19.41 7.47 4.48
N GLN A 18 -18.30 7.13 3.83
CA GLN A 18 -18.17 7.11 2.37
C GLN A 18 -17.72 5.74 1.84
N PRO A 19 -18.54 4.68 1.98
CA PRO A 19 -18.16 3.34 1.53
C PRO A 19 -17.93 3.28 0.01
N ALA A 20 -18.53 4.20 -0.77
CA ALA A 20 -18.36 4.30 -2.21
C ALA A 20 -16.89 4.50 -2.64
N ALA A 21 -16.09 5.22 -1.86
CA ALA A 21 -14.66 5.37 -2.14
C ALA A 21 -13.91 4.03 -2.02
N GLY A 22 -14.27 3.23 -1.01
CA GLY A 22 -13.77 1.86 -0.83
C GLY A 22 -14.14 0.95 -2.00
N PHE A 23 -15.42 0.93 -2.38
CA PHE A 23 -15.89 0.11 -3.51
C PHE A 23 -15.25 0.51 -4.84
N THR A 24 -15.05 1.81 -5.08
CA THR A 24 -14.36 2.30 -6.28
C THR A 24 -12.94 1.75 -6.34
N GLU A 25 -12.21 1.80 -5.23
CA GLU A 25 -10.83 1.28 -5.15
C GLU A 25 -10.78 -0.23 -5.40
N ILE A 26 -11.69 -0.99 -4.77
CA ILE A 26 -11.80 -2.44 -4.94
C ILE A 26 -12.09 -2.76 -6.40
N LEU A 27 -13.07 -2.08 -7.02
CA LEU A 27 -13.52 -2.39 -8.37
C LEU A 27 -12.39 -2.29 -9.40
N TRP A 28 -11.64 -1.19 -9.41
CA TRP A 28 -10.58 -1.02 -10.41
C TRP A 28 -9.39 -1.96 -10.16
N ARG A 29 -9.04 -2.23 -8.90
CA ARG A 29 -7.99 -3.20 -8.54
C ARG A 29 -8.36 -4.61 -8.99
N TRP A 30 -9.58 -5.02 -8.69
CA TRP A 30 -10.08 -6.35 -9.03
C TRP A 30 -10.23 -6.51 -10.54
N ALA A 31 -10.71 -5.49 -11.26
CA ALA A 31 -10.74 -5.50 -12.72
C ALA A 31 -9.33 -5.70 -13.31
N SER A 32 -8.33 -4.96 -12.79
CA SER A 32 -6.94 -5.13 -13.24
C SER A 32 -6.36 -6.51 -12.90
N GLY A 33 -6.69 -7.06 -11.73
CA GLY A 33 -6.27 -8.37 -11.29
C GLY A 33 -6.88 -9.50 -12.12
N LEU A 34 -8.19 -9.43 -12.38
CA LEU A 34 -8.91 -10.39 -13.23
C LEU A 34 -8.39 -10.36 -14.66
N PHE A 35 -8.13 -9.17 -15.20
CA PHE A 35 -7.53 -9.03 -16.53
C PHE A 35 -6.15 -9.69 -16.59
N GLY A 36 -5.27 -9.38 -15.62
CA GLY A 36 -3.95 -9.99 -15.54
C GLY A 36 -4.00 -11.51 -15.37
N LEU A 37 -4.87 -12.00 -14.48
CA LEU A 37 -5.06 -13.43 -14.25
C LEU A 37 -5.56 -14.14 -15.51
N SER A 38 -6.49 -13.53 -16.25
CA SER A 38 -7.03 -14.08 -17.50
C SER A 38 -5.93 -14.20 -18.57
N LEU A 39 -5.09 -13.17 -18.74
CA LEU A 39 -3.97 -13.22 -19.67
C LEU A 39 -2.90 -14.24 -19.26
N LEU A 40 -2.62 -14.36 -17.95
CA LEU A 40 -1.70 -15.37 -17.44
C LEU A 40 -2.23 -16.79 -17.62
N ALA A 41 -3.53 -17.02 -17.38
CA ALA A 41 -4.17 -18.31 -17.60
C ALA A 41 -4.15 -18.67 -19.08
N PHE A 42 -4.47 -17.71 -19.97
CA PHE A 42 -4.37 -17.89 -21.41
C PHE A 42 -2.94 -18.24 -21.84
N LEU A 43 -1.95 -17.48 -21.36
CA LEU A 43 -0.53 -17.74 -21.64
C LEU A 43 -0.12 -19.13 -21.13
N ALA A 44 -0.55 -19.54 -19.94
CA ALA A 44 -0.24 -20.85 -19.39
C ALA A 44 -0.83 -21.99 -20.23
N VAL A 45 -2.09 -21.86 -20.67
CA VAL A 45 -2.76 -22.85 -21.52
C VAL A 45 -2.07 -22.95 -22.87
N GLU A 46 -1.80 -21.83 -23.53
CA GLU A 46 -1.12 -21.82 -24.84
C GLU A 46 0.33 -22.31 -24.74
N TYR A 47 1.02 -21.96 -23.65
CA TYR A 47 2.36 -22.48 -23.39
C TYR A 47 2.35 -24.00 -23.21
N VAL A 48 1.45 -24.55 -22.39
CA VAL A 48 1.32 -26.00 -22.17
C VAL A 48 1.01 -26.72 -23.49
N LYS A 49 0.13 -26.18 -24.33
CA LYS A 49 -0.15 -26.74 -25.67
C LYS A 49 1.06 -26.72 -26.60
N SER A 50 1.96 -25.75 -26.43
CA SER A 50 3.17 -25.61 -27.26
C SER A 50 4.34 -26.49 -26.82
N LEU A 51 4.25 -27.15 -25.65
CA LEU A 51 5.33 -27.97 -25.12
C LEU A 51 5.49 -29.26 -25.95
N PRO A 52 6.68 -29.54 -26.49
CA PRO A 52 6.96 -30.82 -27.14
C PRO A 52 7.12 -31.90 -26.07
N LEU A 53 6.02 -32.51 -25.63
CA LEU A 53 6.06 -33.60 -24.66
C LEU A 53 6.39 -34.91 -25.37
N ASN A 54 7.61 -35.42 -25.16
CA ASN A 54 7.98 -36.76 -25.60
C ASN A 54 7.49 -37.81 -24.59
N SER A 55 7.20 -39.03 -25.07
CA SER A 55 6.80 -40.16 -24.22
C SER A 55 7.88 -40.50 -23.18
N VAL A 56 9.16 -40.30 -23.52
CA VAL A 56 10.30 -40.47 -22.60
C VAL A 56 10.23 -39.48 -21.43
N ASP A 57 9.90 -38.23 -21.71
CA ASP A 57 9.79 -37.20 -20.67
C ASP A 57 8.61 -37.49 -19.73
N LEU A 58 7.49 -37.98 -20.26
CA LEU A 58 6.34 -38.43 -19.45
C LEU A 58 6.68 -39.61 -18.54
N LEU A 59 7.48 -40.58 -19.04
CA LEU A 59 7.98 -41.69 -18.23
C LEU A 59 8.91 -41.19 -17.11
N MET A 60 9.80 -40.24 -17.40
CA MET A 60 10.69 -39.64 -16.41
C MET A 60 9.90 -38.86 -15.34
N LEU A 61 8.86 -38.11 -15.73
CA LEU A 61 7.98 -37.40 -14.80
C LEU A 61 7.19 -38.37 -13.92
N ARG A 62 6.71 -39.48 -14.50
CA ARG A 62 5.96 -40.52 -13.77
C ARG A 62 6.82 -41.34 -12.80
N SER A 63 8.15 -41.36 -12.98
CA SER A 63 9.07 -42.16 -12.16
C SER A 63 9.10 -41.75 -10.68
N GLY A 64 8.68 -40.53 -10.33
CA GLY A 64 8.73 -39.99 -8.97
C GLY A 64 10.15 -39.69 -8.46
N GLN A 65 11.19 -39.94 -9.26
CA GLN A 65 12.58 -39.66 -8.88
C GLN A 65 12.91 -38.18 -9.16
N TRP A 66 13.22 -37.42 -8.11
CA TRP A 66 13.44 -35.96 -8.19
C TRP A 66 14.49 -35.53 -9.22
N TRP A 67 15.59 -36.30 -9.37
CA TRP A 67 16.65 -35.99 -10.33
C TRP A 67 16.23 -36.24 -11.79
N LEU A 68 15.40 -37.27 -12.05
CA LEU A 68 14.83 -37.53 -13.38
C LEU A 68 13.80 -36.47 -13.75
N ILE A 69 12.96 -36.07 -12.79
CA ILE A 69 12.00 -34.97 -12.98
C ILE A 69 12.74 -33.69 -13.33
N ALA A 70 13.82 -33.35 -12.61
CA ALA A 70 14.61 -32.15 -12.88
C ALA A 70 15.26 -32.19 -14.28
N ARG A 71 15.76 -33.35 -14.71
CA ARG A 71 16.36 -33.53 -16.05
C ARG A 71 15.32 -33.46 -17.17
N ALA A 72 14.16 -34.08 -16.99
CA ALA A 72 13.06 -33.97 -17.96
C ALA A 72 12.57 -32.52 -18.07
N LEU A 73 12.40 -31.83 -16.94
CA LEU A 73 12.03 -30.41 -16.92
C LEU A 73 13.08 -29.54 -17.61
N SER A 74 14.38 -29.74 -17.37
CA SER A 74 15.41 -28.95 -18.04
C SER A 74 15.45 -29.18 -19.54
N HIS A 75 15.19 -30.41 -20.01
CA HIS A 75 15.07 -30.73 -21.43
C HIS A 75 13.85 -30.06 -22.07
N ILE A 76 12.67 -30.22 -21.47
CA ILE A 76 11.42 -29.60 -21.95
C ILE A 76 11.57 -28.08 -22.00
N LEU A 77 12.06 -27.46 -20.91
CA LEU A 77 12.22 -26.01 -20.80
C LEU A 77 13.35 -25.49 -21.70
N GLY A 78 14.40 -26.26 -21.94
CA GLY A 78 15.52 -25.84 -22.78
C GLY A 78 15.09 -25.51 -24.22
N GLY A 79 14.10 -26.24 -24.75
CA GLY A 79 13.55 -25.99 -26.09
C GLY A 79 12.51 -24.88 -26.15
N SER A 80 11.74 -24.65 -25.08
CA SER A 80 10.57 -23.75 -25.08
C SER A 80 10.76 -22.44 -24.31
N ALA A 81 11.80 -22.31 -23.48
CA ALA A 81 12.03 -21.15 -22.62
C ALA A 81 12.09 -19.81 -23.38
N PRO A 82 12.77 -19.67 -24.53
CA PRO A 82 12.78 -18.39 -25.27
C PRO A 82 11.37 -17.95 -25.72
N ARG A 83 10.51 -18.91 -26.09
CA ARG A 83 9.11 -18.64 -26.45
C ARG A 83 8.30 -18.20 -25.25
N LEU A 84 8.50 -18.86 -24.10
CA LEU A 84 7.85 -18.45 -22.85
C LEU A 84 8.26 -17.05 -22.45
N VAL A 85 9.56 -16.74 -22.48
CA VAL A 85 10.09 -15.43 -22.08
C VAL A 85 9.56 -14.32 -22.98
N SER A 86 9.54 -14.53 -24.30
CA SER A 86 8.99 -13.55 -25.25
C SER A 86 7.49 -13.34 -25.04
N ALA A 87 6.71 -14.41 -24.93
CA ALA A 87 5.27 -14.32 -24.68
C ALA A 87 4.95 -13.68 -23.31
N ALA A 88 5.68 -14.06 -22.26
CA ALA A 88 5.58 -13.45 -20.94
C ALA A 88 5.92 -11.95 -20.98
N GLY A 89 6.95 -11.55 -21.74
CA GLY A 89 7.30 -10.14 -21.94
C GLY A 89 6.15 -9.33 -22.56
N ILE A 90 5.49 -9.87 -23.59
CA ILE A 90 4.33 -9.24 -24.23
C ILE A 90 3.16 -9.11 -23.25
N VAL A 91 2.83 -10.21 -22.55
CA VAL A 91 1.73 -10.21 -21.56
C VAL A 91 2.01 -9.24 -20.42
N LEU A 92 3.24 -9.21 -19.89
CA LEU A 92 3.63 -8.28 -18.83
C LEU A 92 3.51 -6.83 -19.28
N LEU A 93 3.96 -6.51 -20.50
CA LEU A 93 3.83 -5.16 -21.06
C LEU A 93 2.36 -4.75 -21.21
N ALA A 94 1.53 -5.63 -21.77
CA ALA A 94 0.09 -5.39 -21.94
C ALA A 94 -0.62 -5.19 -20.59
N CYS A 95 -0.35 -6.07 -19.62
CA CYS A 95 -0.84 -5.94 -18.24
C CYS A 95 -0.43 -4.62 -17.61
N THR A 96 0.82 -4.18 -17.82
CA THR A 96 1.30 -2.92 -17.25
C THR A 96 0.66 -1.70 -17.88
N VAL A 97 0.45 -1.67 -19.20
CA VAL A 97 -0.27 -0.56 -19.86
C VAL A 97 -1.69 -0.46 -19.30
N VAL A 98 -2.42 -1.57 -19.26
CA VAL A 98 -3.78 -1.62 -18.71
C VAL A 98 -3.80 -1.22 -17.24
N TRP A 99 -2.87 -1.72 -16.44
CA TRP A 99 -2.74 -1.35 -15.03
C TRP A 99 -2.45 0.13 -14.83
N ILE A 100 -1.56 0.75 -15.63
CA ILE A 100 -1.26 2.19 -15.53
C ILE A 100 -2.52 3.01 -15.80
N VAL A 101 -3.30 2.66 -16.83
CA VAL A 101 -4.54 3.37 -17.19
C VAL A 101 -5.58 3.20 -16.10
N LEU A 102 -5.87 1.95 -15.69
CA LEU A 102 -6.86 1.65 -14.65
C LEU A 102 -6.48 2.26 -13.30
N ALA A 103 -5.21 2.18 -12.91
CA ALA A 103 -4.71 2.78 -11.67
C ALA A 103 -4.83 4.31 -11.71
N SER A 104 -4.66 4.95 -12.87
CA SER A 104 -4.78 6.41 -12.99
C SER A 104 -6.24 6.86 -12.88
N VAL A 105 -7.15 6.20 -13.62
CA VAL A 105 -8.59 6.49 -13.56
C VAL A 105 -9.17 6.14 -12.20
N GLY A 106 -8.88 4.93 -11.72
CA GLY A 106 -9.33 4.45 -10.42
C GLY A 106 -8.85 5.34 -9.28
N ARG A 107 -7.58 5.75 -9.29
CA ARG A 107 -7.05 6.68 -8.28
C ARG A 107 -7.72 8.04 -8.33
N ALA A 108 -7.95 8.59 -9.53
CA ALA A 108 -8.64 9.86 -9.69
C ALA A 108 -10.07 9.78 -9.11
N ALA A 109 -10.79 8.71 -9.42
CA ALA A 109 -12.15 8.48 -8.94
C ALA A 109 -12.20 8.29 -7.42
N SER A 110 -11.36 7.41 -6.85
CA SER A 110 -11.30 7.16 -5.41
C SER A 110 -10.98 8.43 -4.62
N LEU A 111 -9.98 9.21 -5.07
CA LEU A 111 -9.60 10.46 -4.39
C LEU A 111 -10.68 11.55 -4.53
N LYS A 112 -11.31 11.69 -5.70
CA LYS A 112 -12.43 12.63 -5.86
C LYS A 112 -13.60 12.31 -4.94
N MET A 113 -13.90 11.01 -4.76
CA MET A 113 -14.93 10.60 -3.80
C MET A 113 -14.54 10.98 -2.37
N LEU A 114 -13.30 10.69 -1.96
CA LEU A 114 -12.81 11.05 -0.62
C LEU A 114 -12.79 12.56 -0.36
N LEU A 115 -12.51 13.36 -1.38
CA LEU A 115 -12.44 14.82 -1.30
C LEU A 115 -13.80 15.51 -1.38
N ARG A 116 -14.89 14.78 -1.69
CA ARG A 116 -16.22 15.37 -1.91
C ARG A 116 -16.73 16.23 -0.74
N ASP A 117 -16.37 15.85 0.48
CA ASP A 117 -16.76 16.58 1.71
C ASP A 117 -15.65 17.51 2.22
N SER A 118 -14.50 17.55 1.54
CA SER A 118 -13.38 18.43 1.89
C SER A 118 -13.55 19.80 1.22
N PRO A 119 -13.18 20.90 1.88
CA PRO A 119 -13.15 22.22 1.24
C PRO A 119 -12.24 22.29 0.00
N ALA A 120 -11.35 21.30 -0.17
CA ALA A 120 -10.53 21.15 -1.37
C ALA A 120 -11.29 20.60 -2.59
N SER A 121 -12.56 20.18 -2.44
CA SER A 121 -13.38 19.63 -3.54
C SER A 121 -13.47 20.58 -4.74
N ASP A 122 -13.62 21.88 -4.50
CA ASP A 122 -13.75 22.89 -5.57
C ASP A 122 -12.47 23.06 -6.41
N ARG A 123 -11.32 22.70 -5.83
CA ARG A 123 -10.01 22.75 -6.50
C ARG A 123 -9.63 21.43 -7.15
N ALA A 124 -10.43 20.38 -6.93
CA ALA A 124 -10.05 19.02 -7.28
C ALA A 124 -10.06 18.83 -8.81
N ASP A 125 -8.89 18.95 -9.42
CA ASP A 125 -8.74 18.84 -10.87
C ASP A 125 -8.56 17.37 -11.30
N GLY A 126 -9.34 16.94 -12.29
CA GLY A 126 -9.35 15.58 -12.80
C GLY A 126 -8.20 15.24 -13.75
N LYS A 127 -7.08 15.94 -13.67
CA LYS A 127 -5.95 15.79 -14.61
C LYS A 127 -5.39 14.36 -14.53
N LEU A 128 -5.69 13.55 -15.54
CA LEU A 128 -5.19 12.17 -15.64
C LEU A 128 -3.71 12.11 -16.04
N ARG A 129 -3.20 13.11 -16.76
CA ARG A 129 -1.82 13.09 -17.29
C ARG A 129 -0.74 12.97 -16.20
N PRO A 130 -0.77 13.74 -15.10
CA PRO A 130 0.18 13.54 -14.00
C PRO A 130 0.02 12.18 -13.31
N LEU A 131 -1.21 11.65 -13.20
CA LEU A 131 -1.47 10.34 -12.60
C LEU A 131 -0.90 9.20 -13.45
N LEU A 132 -1.00 9.29 -14.78
CA LEU A 132 -0.36 8.36 -15.70
C LEU A 132 1.16 8.34 -15.50
N GLY A 133 1.78 9.51 -15.37
CA GLY A 133 3.22 9.62 -15.10
C GLY A 133 3.63 9.00 -13.76
N LEU A 134 2.85 9.22 -12.70
CA LEU A 134 3.10 8.62 -11.39
C LEU A 134 2.96 7.08 -11.43
N ASN A 135 1.93 6.56 -12.09
CA ASN A 135 1.74 5.11 -12.22
C ASN A 135 2.79 4.48 -13.15
N LEU A 136 3.26 5.18 -14.18
CA LEU A 136 4.42 4.75 -14.98
C LEU A 136 5.68 4.63 -14.10
N LEU A 137 5.95 5.61 -13.23
CA LEU A 137 7.10 5.56 -12.33
C LEU A 137 6.99 4.39 -11.34
N ARG A 138 5.78 4.06 -10.88
CA ARG A 138 5.53 2.86 -10.05
C ARG A 138 5.80 1.56 -10.81
N ALA A 139 5.40 1.48 -12.08
CA ALA A 139 5.69 0.34 -12.93
C ALA A 139 7.20 0.19 -13.17
N ILE A 140 7.91 1.28 -13.46
CA ILE A 140 9.38 1.29 -13.59
C ILE A 140 10.05 0.80 -12.31
N ALA A 141 9.62 1.30 -11.13
CA ALA A 141 10.15 0.87 -9.85
C ALA A 141 9.92 -0.63 -9.59
N LEU A 142 8.75 -1.16 -9.97
CA LEU A 142 8.46 -2.60 -9.89
C LEU A 142 9.41 -3.40 -10.78
N TYR A 143 9.57 -3.03 -12.05
CA TYR A 143 10.48 -3.73 -12.96
C TYR A 143 11.93 -3.66 -12.49
N ALA A 144 12.39 -2.51 -12.00
CA ALA A 144 13.72 -2.34 -11.44
C ALA A 144 13.94 -3.27 -10.22
N ALA A 145 12.93 -3.43 -9.36
CA ALA A 145 12.99 -4.35 -8.22
C ALA A 145 13.03 -5.82 -8.66
N VAL A 146 12.22 -6.20 -9.66
CA VAL A 146 12.21 -7.57 -10.21
C VAL A 146 13.55 -7.90 -10.88
N LEU A 147 14.06 -7.02 -11.74
CA LEU A 147 15.35 -7.19 -12.40
C LEU A 147 16.50 -7.26 -11.40
N SER A 148 16.47 -6.41 -10.36
CA SER A 148 17.47 -6.45 -9.29
C SER A 148 17.44 -7.80 -8.54
N LYS A 149 16.26 -8.36 -8.24
CA LYS A 149 16.15 -9.68 -7.60
C LYS A 149 16.70 -10.80 -8.48
N VAL A 150 16.41 -10.76 -9.79
CA VAL A 150 16.99 -11.72 -10.76
C VAL A 150 18.51 -11.58 -10.80
N GLY A 151 19.03 -10.34 -10.81
CA GLY A 151 20.47 -10.07 -10.74
C GLY A 151 21.12 -10.65 -9.49
N VAL A 152 20.51 -10.47 -8.32
CA VAL A 152 20.98 -11.07 -7.05
C VAL A 152 21.03 -12.59 -7.15
N LEU A 153 20.00 -13.25 -7.71
CA LEU A 153 19.99 -14.70 -7.88
C LEU A 153 21.10 -15.18 -8.83
N ILE A 154 21.35 -14.47 -9.94
CA ILE A 154 22.42 -14.80 -10.88
C ILE A 154 23.78 -14.67 -10.20
N VAL A 155 24.04 -13.56 -9.51
CA VAL A 155 25.30 -13.34 -8.78
C VAL A 155 25.49 -14.41 -7.71
N ALA A 156 24.46 -14.69 -6.91
CA ALA A 156 24.50 -15.73 -5.89
C ALA A 156 24.81 -17.11 -6.49
N ALA A 157 24.14 -17.49 -7.58
CA ALA A 157 24.39 -18.75 -8.27
C ALA A 157 25.83 -18.86 -8.82
N ARG A 158 26.44 -17.74 -9.24
CA ARG A 158 27.82 -17.71 -9.75
C ARG A 158 28.87 -17.78 -8.64
N VAL A 159 28.58 -17.23 -7.46
CA VAL A 159 29.49 -17.23 -6.31
C VAL A 159 29.39 -18.53 -5.51
N ALA A 160 28.25 -19.23 -5.58
CA ALA A 160 28.05 -20.51 -4.93
C ALA A 160 29.14 -21.52 -5.34
N SER A 161 30.04 -21.82 -4.40
CA SER A 161 31.05 -22.86 -4.53
C SER A 161 30.50 -24.17 -3.94
N PRO A 162 30.99 -25.35 -4.38
CA PRO A 162 30.55 -26.63 -3.82
C PRO A 162 31.04 -26.89 -2.38
N THR A 163 31.70 -25.92 -1.74
CA THR A 163 32.16 -26.05 -0.35
C THR A 163 31.01 -25.80 0.63
N PRO A 164 30.78 -26.69 1.62
CA PRO A 164 29.62 -26.63 2.52
C PRO A 164 29.41 -25.30 3.25
N GLY A 165 30.49 -24.58 3.59
CA GLY A 165 30.41 -23.27 4.26
C GLY A 165 30.04 -22.10 3.35
N SER A 166 30.29 -22.21 2.04
CA SER A 166 30.04 -21.11 1.09
C SER A 166 28.55 -20.97 0.73
N VAL A 167 27.79 -22.08 0.75
CA VAL A 167 26.35 -22.08 0.41
C VAL A 167 25.55 -21.23 1.40
N ASN A 168 25.81 -21.39 2.70
CA ASN A 168 25.13 -20.61 3.74
C ASN A 168 25.46 -19.11 3.65
N ALA A 169 26.72 -18.78 3.38
CA ALA A 169 27.16 -17.38 3.23
C ALA A 169 26.54 -16.72 1.99
N VAL A 170 26.53 -17.42 0.85
CA VAL A 170 25.92 -16.94 -0.41
C VAL A 170 24.42 -16.79 -0.27
N PHE A 171 23.74 -17.75 0.37
CA PHE A 171 22.31 -17.66 0.65
C PHE A 171 21.98 -16.49 1.58
N SER A 172 22.74 -16.31 2.65
CA SER A 172 22.58 -15.19 3.58
C SER A 172 22.76 -13.85 2.88
N LEU A 173 23.80 -13.69 2.06
CA LEU A 173 24.02 -12.48 1.27
C LEU A 173 22.86 -12.21 0.30
N ALA A 174 22.44 -13.23 -0.45
CA ALA A 174 21.32 -13.12 -1.39
C ALA A 174 20.02 -12.72 -0.68
N LEU A 175 19.77 -13.28 0.50
CA LEU A 175 18.63 -12.94 1.34
C LEU A 175 18.67 -11.48 1.78
N TRP A 176 19.79 -11.01 2.33
CA TRP A 176 19.93 -9.61 2.77
C TRP A 176 19.77 -8.61 1.62
N LEU A 177 20.36 -8.90 0.45
CA LEU A 177 20.19 -8.06 -0.74
C LEU A 177 18.74 -8.08 -1.23
N ALA A 178 18.07 -9.23 -1.24
CA ALA A 178 16.67 -9.33 -1.61
C ALA A 178 15.75 -8.55 -0.65
N LEU A 179 16.03 -8.61 0.65
CA LEU A 179 15.32 -7.83 1.67
C LEU A 179 15.55 -6.33 1.48
N LEU A 180 16.77 -5.90 1.17
CA LEU A 180 17.10 -4.50 0.91
C LEU A 180 16.38 -3.98 -0.35
N ILE A 181 16.39 -4.74 -1.43
CA ILE A 181 15.64 -4.41 -2.66
C ILE A 181 14.15 -4.30 -2.37
N PHE A 182 13.60 -5.25 -1.61
CA PHE A 182 12.19 -5.24 -1.23
C PHE A 182 11.85 -4.01 -0.38
N PHE A 183 12.70 -3.66 0.59
CA PHE A 183 12.53 -2.49 1.44
C PHE A 183 12.53 -1.18 0.63
N PHE A 184 13.52 -0.99 -0.25
CA PHE A 184 13.57 0.21 -1.11
C PHE A 184 12.40 0.28 -2.07
N TRP A 185 12.02 -0.84 -2.70
CA TRP A 185 10.85 -0.89 -3.56
C TRP A 185 9.57 -0.54 -2.81
N TYR A 186 9.38 -1.08 -1.61
CA TYR A 186 8.26 -0.77 -0.74
C TYR A 186 8.21 0.72 -0.39
N LEU A 187 9.35 1.30 0.00
CA LEU A 187 9.47 2.73 0.34
C LEU A 187 9.15 3.64 -0.86
N ILE A 188 9.72 3.35 -2.04
CA ILE A 188 9.46 4.09 -3.27
C ILE A 188 7.97 3.97 -3.66
N ASN A 189 7.42 2.75 -3.67
CA ASN A 189 6.01 2.54 -4.03
C ASN A 189 5.05 3.19 -3.04
N TRP A 190 5.40 3.22 -1.75
CA TRP A 190 4.67 3.95 -0.72
C TRP A 190 4.70 5.46 -0.99
N PHE A 191 5.89 6.03 -1.23
CA PHE A 191 6.05 7.45 -1.53
C PHE A 191 5.29 7.87 -2.79
N LEU A 192 5.42 7.09 -3.87
CA LEU A 192 4.67 7.31 -5.12
C LEU A 192 3.15 7.12 -4.96
N SER A 193 2.70 6.43 -3.92
CA SER A 193 1.28 6.30 -3.60
C SER A 193 0.71 7.54 -2.90
N LEU A 194 1.55 8.40 -2.31
CA LEU A 194 1.15 9.66 -1.68
C LEU A 194 0.98 10.79 -2.69
N ALA A 195 1.88 10.91 -3.67
CA ALA A 195 1.86 11.99 -4.66
C ALA A 195 0.50 12.20 -5.39
N PRO A 196 -0.28 11.16 -5.73
CA PRO A 196 -1.60 11.34 -6.34
C PRO A 196 -2.57 12.20 -5.50
N ILE A 197 -2.40 12.25 -4.18
CA ILE A 197 -3.21 13.10 -3.30
C ILE A 197 -3.10 14.56 -3.76
N PHE A 198 -1.88 15.08 -3.92
CA PHE A 198 -1.62 16.48 -4.30
C PHE A 198 -1.97 16.76 -5.76
N VAL A 199 -1.89 15.76 -6.64
CA VAL A 199 -2.37 15.90 -8.02
C VAL A 199 -3.88 16.14 -8.04
N VAL A 200 -4.66 15.29 -7.37
CA VAL A 200 -6.12 15.36 -7.42
C VAL A 200 -6.66 16.50 -6.56
N ARG A 201 -6.07 16.75 -5.40
CA ARG A 201 -6.50 17.79 -4.45
C ARG A 201 -6.14 19.21 -4.92
N ASP A 202 -4.89 19.41 -5.33
CA ASP A 202 -4.32 20.74 -5.59
C ASP A 202 -4.04 21.00 -7.09
N GLY A 203 -4.43 20.07 -7.97
CA GLY A 203 -4.25 20.20 -9.42
C GLY A 203 -2.79 20.25 -9.89
N ARG A 204 -1.86 19.74 -9.07
CA ARG A 204 -0.41 19.83 -9.29
C ARG A 204 0.07 18.98 -10.48
N SER A 205 1.14 19.43 -11.12
CA SER A 205 1.91 18.61 -12.06
C SER A 205 2.61 17.45 -11.33
N MET A 206 3.07 16.44 -12.07
CA MET A 206 3.72 15.25 -11.49
C MET A 206 4.92 15.61 -10.60
N SER A 207 5.81 16.48 -11.08
CA SER A 207 7.00 16.89 -10.34
C SER A 207 6.66 17.74 -9.11
N ALA A 208 5.71 18.68 -9.25
CA ALA A 208 5.24 19.49 -8.12
C ALA A 208 4.58 18.61 -7.04
N ALA A 209 3.76 17.63 -7.44
CA ALA A 209 3.12 16.70 -6.50
C ALA A 209 4.13 15.80 -5.78
N LEU A 210 5.24 15.41 -6.42
CA LEU A 210 6.33 14.69 -5.76
C LEU A 210 7.07 15.58 -4.75
N GLY A 211 7.31 16.86 -5.11
CA GLY A 211 7.88 17.85 -4.19
C GLY A 211 6.98 18.10 -2.97
N ASP A 212 5.68 18.27 -3.21
CA ASP A 212 4.68 18.47 -2.15
C ASP A 212 4.57 17.21 -1.26
N ALA A 213 4.62 16.00 -1.84
CA ALA A 213 4.67 14.76 -1.06
C ALA A 213 5.95 14.63 -0.22
N ALA A 214 7.11 15.01 -0.75
CA ALA A 214 8.37 15.02 0.01
C ALA A 214 8.30 16.03 1.17
N SER A 215 7.84 17.25 0.90
CA SER A 215 7.66 18.27 1.92
C SER A 215 6.62 17.87 2.97
N PHE A 216 5.57 17.15 2.58
CA PHE A 216 4.57 16.62 3.50
C PHE A 216 5.17 15.57 4.43
N CYS A 217 5.96 14.63 3.90
CA CYS A 217 6.63 13.61 4.69
C CYS A 217 7.63 14.20 5.69
N THR A 218 8.35 15.27 5.33
CA THR A 218 9.31 15.91 6.24
C THR A 218 8.62 16.74 7.33
N ARG A 219 7.56 17.50 6.99
CA ARG A 219 6.82 18.33 7.95
C ARG A 219 5.93 17.52 8.90
N HIS A 220 5.43 16.37 8.45
CA HIS A 220 4.48 15.54 9.21
C HIS A 220 5.01 14.12 9.45
N LEU A 221 6.33 13.94 9.59
CA LEU A 221 6.96 12.63 9.71
C LEU A 221 6.33 11.77 10.83
N GLY A 222 6.13 12.34 12.02
CA GLY A 222 5.55 11.64 13.16
C GLY A 222 4.14 11.09 12.88
N PRO A 223 3.15 11.94 12.54
CA PRO A 223 1.80 11.48 12.18
C PRO A 223 1.79 10.51 10.99
N VAL A 224 2.59 10.76 9.96
CA VAL A 224 2.68 9.89 8.77
C VAL A 224 3.22 8.51 9.14
N LEU A 225 4.27 8.43 9.97
CA LEU A 225 4.80 7.16 10.47
C LEU A 225 3.80 6.46 11.38
N ALA A 226 3.11 7.17 12.28
CA ALA A 226 2.11 6.59 13.16
C ALA A 226 0.96 5.93 12.38
N VAL A 227 0.40 6.63 11.38
CA VAL A 227 -0.62 6.09 10.48
C VAL A 227 -0.08 4.89 9.71
N THR A 228 1.11 5.01 9.11
CA THR A 228 1.70 3.94 8.30
C THR A 228 1.94 2.68 9.13
N SER A 229 2.54 2.81 10.31
CA SER A 229 2.83 1.69 11.22
C SER A 229 1.56 1.00 11.70
N LEU A 230 0.53 1.77 12.09
CA LEU A 230 -0.72 1.21 12.57
C LEU A 230 -1.47 0.43 11.48
N PHE A 231 -1.59 0.99 10.26
CA PHE A 231 -2.21 0.27 9.15
C PHE A 231 -1.37 -0.95 8.70
N SER A 232 -0.04 -0.89 8.82
CA SER A 232 0.84 -2.03 8.56
C SER A 232 0.64 -3.13 9.61
N LEU A 233 0.43 -2.77 10.87
CA LEU A 233 0.12 -3.73 11.94
C LEU A 233 -1.23 -4.42 11.70
N PHE A 234 -2.27 -3.67 11.31
CA PHE A 234 -3.57 -4.27 10.94
C PHE A 234 -3.43 -5.21 9.75
N HIS A 235 -2.66 -4.81 8.72
CA HIS A 235 -2.40 -5.68 7.58
C HIS A 235 -1.67 -6.95 7.99
N LEU A 236 -0.65 -6.85 8.85
CA LEU A 236 0.09 -8.00 9.37
C LEU A 236 -0.81 -8.96 10.16
N ALA A 237 -1.65 -8.43 11.05
CA ALA A 237 -2.60 -9.22 11.81
C ALA A 237 -3.60 -9.95 10.89
N LEU A 238 -4.11 -9.27 9.87
CA LEU A 238 -5.01 -9.85 8.88
C LEU A 238 -4.33 -10.95 8.05
N TRP A 239 -3.08 -10.73 7.62
CA TRP A 239 -2.29 -11.73 6.90
C TRP A 239 -2.01 -12.97 7.77
N MET A 240 -1.69 -12.77 9.05
CA MET A 240 -1.49 -13.87 10.00
C MET A 240 -2.78 -14.66 10.21
N GLY A 241 -3.91 -13.97 10.40
CA GLY A 241 -5.23 -14.58 10.51
C GLY A 241 -5.61 -15.38 9.26
N ALA A 242 -5.47 -14.80 8.07
CA ALA A 242 -5.72 -15.50 6.81
C ALA A 242 -4.81 -16.72 6.62
N SER A 243 -3.54 -16.62 7.01
CA SER A 243 -2.58 -17.73 6.95
C SER A 243 -3.00 -18.88 7.86
N VAL A 244 -3.40 -18.59 9.10
CA VAL A 244 -3.92 -19.62 10.04
C VAL A 244 -5.22 -20.24 9.51
N LEU A 245 -6.16 -19.42 9.04
CA LEU A 245 -7.43 -19.91 8.46
C LEU A 245 -7.23 -20.75 7.19
N SER A 246 -6.14 -20.53 6.45
CA SER A 246 -5.79 -21.34 5.28
C SER A 246 -5.37 -22.77 5.63
N LEU A 247 -4.94 -23.02 6.89
CA LEU A 247 -4.58 -24.35 7.37
C LEU A 247 -5.80 -25.20 7.73
N VAL A 248 -6.96 -24.59 7.98
CA VAL A 248 -8.22 -25.31 8.28
C VAL A 248 -8.56 -26.36 7.23
N PRO A 249 -8.67 -26.03 5.92
CA PRO A 249 -8.98 -27.04 4.91
C PRO A 249 -7.87 -28.09 4.75
N ALA A 250 -6.62 -27.78 5.12
CA ALA A 250 -5.53 -28.75 5.08
C ALA A 250 -5.75 -29.90 6.07
N ALA A 251 -6.42 -29.65 7.20
CA ALA A 251 -6.80 -30.69 8.17
C ALA A 251 -7.85 -31.68 7.61
N PHE A 252 -8.49 -31.34 6.49
CA PHE A 252 -9.49 -32.18 5.82
C PHE A 252 -8.99 -32.77 4.50
N LEU A 253 -7.67 -32.77 4.28
CA LEU A 253 -7.08 -33.45 3.13
C LEU A 253 -7.39 -34.95 3.20
N GLY A 254 -7.98 -35.48 2.13
CA GLY A 254 -8.41 -36.89 2.02
C GLY A 254 -9.84 -37.15 2.49
N THR A 255 -10.50 -36.20 3.15
CA THR A 255 -11.90 -36.32 3.56
C THR A 255 -12.85 -35.46 2.71
N LEU A 256 -12.45 -34.24 2.38
CA LEU A 256 -13.25 -33.34 1.54
C LEU A 256 -12.86 -33.42 0.04
N PRO A 257 -13.82 -33.20 -0.88
CA PRO A 257 -13.51 -33.01 -2.29
C PRO A 257 -12.55 -31.84 -2.50
N VAL A 258 -11.57 -31.99 -3.40
CA VAL A 258 -10.57 -30.96 -3.72
C VAL A 258 -11.22 -29.63 -4.10
N ALA A 259 -12.36 -29.67 -4.80
CA ALA A 259 -13.11 -28.47 -5.18
C ALA A 259 -13.57 -27.63 -3.97
N VAL A 260 -13.93 -28.27 -2.85
CA VAL A 260 -14.34 -27.58 -1.62
C VAL A 260 -13.14 -26.89 -0.97
N ILE A 261 -11.99 -27.57 -0.91
CA ILE A 261 -10.73 -27.01 -0.40
C ILE A 261 -10.31 -25.79 -1.21
N VAL A 262 -10.30 -25.92 -2.55
CA VAL A 262 -9.95 -24.83 -3.47
C VAL A 262 -10.95 -23.68 -3.34
N GLY A 263 -12.25 -23.97 -3.26
CA GLY A 263 -13.30 -22.97 -3.06
C GLY A 263 -13.14 -22.18 -1.76
N TRP A 264 -12.80 -22.85 -0.65
CA TRP A 264 -12.49 -22.20 0.62
C TRP A 264 -11.29 -21.25 0.50
N LEU A 265 -10.17 -21.74 -0.02
CA LEU A 265 -8.95 -20.93 -0.18
C LEU A 265 -9.20 -19.73 -1.10
N PHE A 266 -9.96 -19.93 -2.17
CA PHE A 266 -10.34 -18.88 -3.09
C PHE A 266 -11.20 -17.80 -2.40
N LEU A 267 -12.25 -18.21 -1.67
CA LEU A 267 -13.11 -17.27 -0.94
C LEU A 267 -12.34 -16.51 0.15
N LEU A 268 -11.50 -17.21 0.92
CA LEU A 268 -10.64 -16.60 1.93
C LEU A 268 -9.68 -15.58 1.31
N THR A 269 -9.10 -15.88 0.16
CA THR A 269 -8.23 -14.96 -0.59
C THR A 269 -8.99 -13.71 -1.05
N LEU A 270 -10.19 -13.87 -1.61
CA LEU A 270 -11.03 -12.73 -2.02
C LEU A 270 -11.42 -11.85 -0.83
N MET A 271 -11.82 -12.46 0.29
CA MET A 271 -12.15 -11.74 1.51
C MET A 271 -10.95 -10.98 2.07
N TYR A 272 -9.78 -11.63 2.12
CA TYR A 272 -8.52 -11.00 2.52
C TYR A 272 -8.21 -9.77 1.64
N PHE A 273 -8.27 -9.90 0.32
CA PHE A 273 -8.01 -8.79 -0.60
C PHE A 273 -9.02 -7.65 -0.43
N ALA A 274 -10.32 -7.94 -0.27
CA ALA A 274 -11.34 -6.92 -0.04
C ALA A 274 -11.02 -6.09 1.23
N VAL A 275 -10.66 -6.76 2.34
CA VAL A 275 -10.36 -6.06 3.60
C VAL A 275 -9.04 -5.28 3.50
N VAL A 276 -8.01 -5.84 2.86
CA VAL A 276 -6.73 -5.13 2.62
C VAL A 276 -6.93 -3.88 1.76
N ASP A 277 -7.73 -3.97 0.70
CA ASP A 277 -8.04 -2.85 -0.18
C ASP A 277 -8.79 -1.76 0.61
N TYR A 278 -9.72 -2.14 1.48
CA TYR A 278 -10.41 -1.21 2.37
C TYR A 278 -9.46 -0.51 3.35
N LEU A 279 -8.56 -1.25 4.01
CA LEU A 279 -7.52 -0.69 4.89
C LEU A 279 -6.61 0.28 4.14
N TYR A 280 -6.33 0.01 2.86
CA TYR A 280 -5.53 0.90 2.04
C TYR A 280 -6.23 2.25 1.81
N VAL A 281 -7.52 2.25 1.49
CA VAL A 281 -8.29 3.49 1.35
C VAL A 281 -8.33 4.22 2.70
N ALA A 282 -8.46 3.50 3.82
CA ALA A 282 -8.49 4.08 5.17
C ALA A 282 -7.20 4.82 5.51
N ARG A 283 -6.07 4.23 5.14
CA ARG A 283 -4.77 4.89 5.23
C ARG A 283 -4.71 6.15 4.36
N LEU A 284 -5.27 6.12 3.15
CA LEU A 284 -5.31 7.28 2.26
C LEU A 284 -6.16 8.43 2.83
N ALA A 285 -7.32 8.11 3.39
CA ALA A 285 -8.19 9.07 4.08
C ALA A 285 -7.50 9.67 5.32
N ALA A 286 -6.75 8.86 6.08
CA ALA A 286 -5.96 9.36 7.20
C ALA A 286 -4.86 10.34 6.75
N TYR A 287 -4.18 10.08 5.63
CA TYR A 287 -3.22 11.04 5.08
C TYR A 287 -3.89 12.34 4.65
N LEU A 288 -5.06 12.27 4.00
CA LEU A 288 -5.84 13.46 3.65
C LEU A 288 -6.19 14.31 4.88
N ALA A 289 -6.61 13.68 5.97
CA ALA A 289 -6.91 14.38 7.23
C ALA A 289 -5.68 15.07 7.82
N ILE A 290 -4.48 14.49 7.70
CA ILE A 290 -3.23 15.13 8.12
C ILE A 290 -2.93 16.35 7.24
N VAL A 291 -3.10 16.24 5.91
CA VAL A 291 -2.88 17.38 4.98
C VAL A 291 -3.87 18.52 5.24
N ASP A 292 -5.11 18.20 5.64
CA ASP A 292 -6.13 19.20 5.97
C ASP A 292 -5.92 19.89 7.32
N THR A 293 -5.08 19.35 8.20
CA THR A 293 -4.83 19.94 9.51
C THR A 293 -3.89 21.15 9.38
N PRO A 294 -4.31 22.38 9.75
CA PRO A 294 -3.44 23.56 9.69
C PRO A 294 -2.19 23.34 10.56
N SER A 295 -1.01 23.58 9.98
CA SER A 295 0.28 23.28 10.63
C SER A 295 0.45 23.91 12.02
N GLY A 296 -0.24 25.03 12.32
CA GLY A 296 -0.19 25.70 13.62
C GLY A 296 -1.07 25.12 14.73
N ALA A 297 -2.05 24.25 14.42
CA ALA A 297 -2.95 23.70 15.45
C ALA A 297 -2.27 22.62 16.31
N SER A 298 -1.22 21.97 15.79
CA SER A 298 -0.49 20.92 16.52
C SER A 298 0.58 21.48 17.46
N GLU A 299 1.04 22.71 17.25
CA GLU A 299 1.95 23.42 18.17
C GLU A 299 1.17 24.03 19.34
N ALA A 300 -0.03 24.56 19.09
CA ALA A 300 -0.88 25.15 20.13
C ALA A 300 -1.29 24.18 21.25
N VAL A 301 -1.27 22.86 21.01
CA VAL A 301 -1.55 21.83 22.03
C VAL A 301 -0.29 21.41 22.80
N ARG A 302 0.91 21.69 22.26
CA ARG A 302 2.19 21.28 22.87
C ARG A 302 2.83 22.37 23.74
N GLU A 303 2.39 23.62 23.62
CA GLU A 303 2.90 24.77 24.36
C GLU A 303 1.87 25.42 25.30
N GLU A 304 1.00 24.66 25.96
CA GLU A 304 0.46 25.14 27.24
C GLU A 304 1.37 24.61 28.34
N PRO A 305 2.47 25.33 28.72
CA PRO A 305 3.15 25.03 29.96
C PRO A 305 2.09 25.08 31.06
N PRO A 306 2.13 24.19 32.07
CA PRO A 306 1.24 24.30 33.21
C PRO A 306 1.38 25.74 33.71
N SER A 307 0.30 26.51 33.59
CA SER A 307 0.22 27.86 34.11
C SER A 307 0.71 27.77 35.55
N ALA A 308 1.92 28.28 35.78
CA ALA A 308 2.37 28.63 37.10
C ALA A 308 1.28 29.53 37.68
N ASP A 309 0.92 29.20 38.92
CA ASP A 309 -0.11 29.75 39.79
C ASP A 309 -0.85 31.01 39.31
N PRO A 310 -2.19 31.06 39.42
CA PRO A 310 -2.91 32.31 39.24
C PRO A 310 -2.32 33.35 40.20
N PRO A 311 -2.00 34.58 39.74
CA PRO A 311 -1.54 35.61 40.65
C PRO A 311 -2.62 35.79 41.70
N LEU A 312 -2.27 35.53 42.96
CA LEU A 312 -3.03 35.91 44.14
C LEU A 312 -3.53 37.34 43.94
N ARG A 313 -4.81 37.49 43.60
CA ARG A 313 -5.50 38.77 43.63
C ARG A 313 -5.54 39.20 45.09
N THR A 314 -4.51 39.90 45.53
CA THR A 314 -4.58 40.76 46.71
C THR A 314 -5.54 41.89 46.36
N THR A 315 -6.81 41.69 46.73
CA THR A 315 -7.80 42.77 46.81
C THR A 315 -7.30 43.78 47.83
N VAL A 316 -6.62 44.83 47.35
CA VAL A 316 -6.42 46.06 48.11
C VAL A 316 -7.78 46.74 48.22
N PRO A 317 -8.37 46.89 49.42
CA PRO A 317 -9.60 47.65 49.60
C PRO A 317 -9.33 49.12 49.23
N ALA A 318 -10.17 49.68 48.37
CA ALA A 318 -10.13 51.10 48.07
C ALA A 318 -10.32 51.93 49.36
N PRO A 319 -9.52 52.99 49.60
CA PRO A 319 -9.72 53.88 50.73
C PRO A 319 -11.09 54.56 50.62
N GLY A 320 -11.84 54.55 51.72
CA GLY A 320 -13.22 55.03 51.81
C GLY A 320 -13.39 56.46 51.30
N LEU A 321 -14.32 56.61 50.36
CA LEU A 321 -14.99 57.87 50.07
C LEU A 321 -15.97 58.15 51.21
N PHE A 322 -15.58 59.04 52.12
CA PHE A 322 -16.50 59.69 53.04
C PHE A 322 -17.53 60.50 52.25
N PRO A 323 -18.84 60.33 52.49
CA PRO A 323 -19.84 61.25 51.94
C PRO A 323 -19.69 62.62 52.61
N ALA A 324 -19.64 63.67 51.78
CA ALA A 324 -19.62 65.06 52.23
C ALA A 324 -20.95 65.45 52.88
N PRO A 325 -20.95 66.28 53.95
CA PRO A 325 -22.18 66.80 54.55
C PRO A 325 -22.82 67.86 53.64
N ASP A 326 -24.10 67.67 53.32
CA ASP A 326 -24.93 68.63 52.59
C ASP A 326 -25.36 69.74 53.55
N PHE A 327 -24.78 70.93 53.36
CA PHE A 327 -25.20 72.18 54.00
C PHE A 327 -25.83 73.06 52.93
N SER A 328 -27.13 72.91 52.72
CA SER A 328 -27.92 73.88 51.97
C SER A 328 -29.20 74.23 52.74
N ALA A 329 -29.04 75.20 53.63
CA ALA A 329 -30.11 75.94 54.26
C ALA A 329 -30.56 77.10 53.35
N GLN A 330 -31.87 77.13 53.06
CA GLN A 330 -32.80 78.29 53.05
C GLN A 330 -32.48 79.53 52.17
N PRO A 331 -33.51 80.25 51.68
CA PRO A 331 -34.55 80.93 52.47
C PRO A 331 -35.95 80.31 52.40
#